data_AF-A0A2N1QHE5-F1
#
_entry.id   AF-A0A2N1QHE5-F1
#
_cell.length_a   1.000
_cell.length_b   1.000
_cell.length_c   1.000
_cell.angle_alpha   90.00
_cell.angle_beta   90.00
_cell.angle_gamma   90.00
#
_symmetry.space_group_name_H-M   'P 1'
#
loop_
_entity.id
_entity.type
_entity.pdbx_description
1 polymer ?
#
loop_
_entity_poly.entity_id
_entity_poly.type
_entity_poly.pdbx_seq_one_letter_code
_entity_poly.pdbx_strand_id
1 'polypeptide(L)'
;MRNYKLSLNIDILDFIDLSLYFNDNFYDIIEINELLFSRKVELIVMKSSNIKIINHFHMPQLNRTRTLRIYLPPEYDETDRRYPVLYMQDAQNLFSIKDSAFGQIWNVAEILDKNHEISPEKDCIIVGIDNGELYRYSEYSPWKSEIVGYYLPQALSTGMPGGEGFQYIDFIVKTLKPYIDLNFKTLSDREHTGICGSSMGGLISLCAGITHQDIFSKIGAFSSAFYFAEDEVIKLIKKNGKNQSMSIYLDVGTQETSNHAISNFPEVYVNCSKNILHALQEVGFQDSELKFVIDKGGIHNETDWEKRFPIMFQWIFKKTD
;
A
#
# COMPACT_ATOMS: atom_id res chain seq x y z
N MET A 1 8.49 -21.99 -4.97
CA MET A 1 9.90 -21.89 -4.54
C MET A 1 9.89 -21.17 -3.21
N ARG A 2 10.45 -21.80 -2.16
CA ARG A 2 10.58 -21.16 -0.85
C ARG A 2 11.70 -20.13 -0.93
N ASN A 3 11.41 -18.88 -0.57
CA ASN A 3 12.43 -17.85 -0.51
C ASN A 3 12.98 -17.84 0.92
N TYR A 4 14.31 -17.91 1.04
CA TYR A 4 15.02 -17.77 2.30
C TYR A 4 15.88 -16.51 2.20
N LYS A 5 15.84 -15.64 3.21
CA LYS A 5 16.72 -14.48 3.31
C LYS A 5 17.83 -14.81 4.30
N LEU A 6 19.09 -14.78 3.85
CA LEU A 6 20.25 -14.90 4.72
C LEU A 6 20.72 -13.51 5.14
N SER A 7 20.92 -13.32 6.44
CA SER A 7 21.62 -12.16 6.99
C SER A 7 22.82 -12.66 7.81
N LEU A 8 24.04 -12.31 7.39
CA LEU A 8 25.26 -12.54 8.16
C LEU A 8 25.64 -11.26 8.90
N ASN A 9 25.89 -11.36 10.20
CA ASN A 9 26.45 -10.27 11.00
C ASN A 9 27.91 -10.63 11.33
N ILE A 10 28.85 -10.03 10.61
CA ILE A 10 30.29 -10.25 10.79
C ILE A 10 30.92 -8.93 11.26
N ASP A 11 31.37 -8.89 12.51
CA ASP A 11 32.22 -7.83 13.05
C ASP A 11 33.71 -8.16 12.79
N ILE A 12 34.22 -8.04 11.55
CA ILE A 12 35.67 -8.16 11.27
C ILE A 12 36.14 -7.22 10.14
N LEU A 13 37.34 -6.66 10.33
CA LEU A 13 38.08 -5.73 9.47
C LEU A 13 38.83 -6.39 8.28
N ASP A 14 38.62 -7.67 7.99
CA ASP A 14 39.32 -8.40 6.94
C ASP A 14 38.35 -9.21 6.06
N PHE A 15 38.66 -9.25 4.76
CA PHE A 15 37.86 -9.92 3.73
C PHE A 15 37.81 -11.44 3.97
N ILE A 16 36.61 -11.97 4.22
CA ILE A 16 36.34 -13.41 4.27
C ILE A 16 35.65 -13.81 2.98
N ASP A 17 36.20 -14.80 2.27
CA ASP A 17 35.59 -15.41 1.09
C ASP A 17 34.63 -16.52 1.54
N LEU A 18 33.32 -16.29 1.43
CA LEU A 18 32.27 -17.23 1.85
C LEU A 18 31.63 -17.90 0.63
N SER A 19 31.77 -19.22 0.53
CA SER A 19 31.03 -20.04 -0.44
C SER A 19 29.86 -20.73 0.27
N LEU A 20 28.62 -20.34 -0.05
CA LEU A 20 27.40 -20.95 0.48
C LEU A 20 26.86 -22.00 -0.50
N TYR A 21 26.67 -23.23 -0.02
CA TYR A 21 25.98 -24.30 -0.75
C TYR A 21 24.65 -24.59 -0.05
N PHE A 22 23.55 -24.63 -0.80
CA PHE A 22 22.23 -24.97 -0.28
C PHE A 22 21.76 -26.30 -0.89
N ASN A 23 21.37 -27.26 -0.04
CA ASN A 23 20.59 -28.43 -0.45
C ASN A 23 19.35 -28.57 0.45
N ASP A 24 18.28 -29.15 -0.11
CA ASP A 24 16.89 -29.14 0.41
C ASP A 24 16.63 -29.85 1.76
N ASN A 25 17.66 -30.18 2.56
CA ASN A 25 17.50 -30.77 3.88
C ASN A 25 18.30 -29.99 4.94
N PHE A 26 17.59 -29.53 5.96
CA PHE A 26 18.08 -28.68 7.05
C PHE A 26 19.25 -29.31 7.83
N TYR A 27 20.12 -28.42 8.34
CA TYR A 27 21.34 -28.59 9.14
C TYR A 27 22.66 -28.59 8.35
N ASP A 28 23.13 -27.41 7.94
CA ASP A 28 24.52 -27.26 7.48
C ASP A 28 25.33 -26.37 8.44
N ILE A 29 26.39 -26.97 8.97
CA ILE A 29 27.49 -26.33 9.71
C ILE A 29 28.35 -25.61 8.68
N ILE A 30 28.57 -24.30 8.81
CA ILE A 30 29.59 -23.60 8.02
C ILE A 30 30.96 -23.96 8.62
N GLU A 31 31.76 -24.74 7.90
CA GLU A 31 33.18 -24.93 8.20
C GLU A 31 33.99 -23.77 7.59
N ILE A 32 34.48 -22.87 8.45
CA ILE A 32 35.40 -21.80 8.05
C ILE A 32 36.82 -22.38 8.12
N ASN A 33 37.35 -22.81 6.98
CA ASN A 33 38.72 -23.28 6.88
C ASN A 33 39.66 -22.11 6.56
N GLU A 34 40.07 -21.38 7.60
CA GLU A 34 41.44 -20.93 7.87
C GLU A 34 41.47 -20.01 9.10
N LEU A 35 42.47 -20.22 9.98
CA LEU A 35 42.74 -19.58 11.28
C LEU A 35 41.80 -19.91 12.47
N LEU A 36 42.23 -20.92 13.27
CA LEU A 36 42.27 -21.03 14.75
C LEU A 36 41.27 -20.25 15.66
N PHE A 37 40.06 -19.94 15.21
CA PHE A 37 38.96 -19.50 16.07
C PHE A 37 37.66 -20.15 15.63
N SER A 38 37.24 -21.20 16.35
CA SER A 38 35.89 -21.74 16.22
C SER A 38 34.90 -20.77 16.90
N ARG A 39 34.42 -19.77 16.17
CA ARG A 39 33.23 -19.01 16.58
C ARG A 39 31.98 -19.70 16.04
N LYS A 40 31.04 -19.96 16.93
CA LYS A 40 29.72 -20.49 16.58
C LYS A 40 28.97 -19.41 15.78
N VAL A 41 28.86 -19.57 14.47
CA VAL A 41 28.00 -18.73 13.62
C VAL A 41 26.60 -19.32 13.69
N GLU A 42 25.66 -18.61 14.31
CA GLU A 42 24.26 -19.01 14.29
C GLU A 42 23.61 -18.46 13.01
N LEU A 43 23.28 -19.38 12.12
CA LEU A 43 22.59 -19.12 10.87
C LEU A 43 21.09 -19.07 11.16
N ILE A 44 20.55 -17.87 11.35
CA ILE A 44 19.11 -17.69 11.54
C ILE A 44 18.47 -17.63 10.16
N VAL A 45 17.85 -18.74 9.74
CA VAL A 45 17.01 -18.77 8.54
C VAL A 45 15.67 -18.14 8.90
N MET A 46 15.50 -16.86 8.56
CA MET A 46 14.22 -16.17 8.75
C MET A 46 13.23 -16.65 7.70
N LYS A 47 12.03 -17.05 8.14
CA LYS A 47 10.93 -17.35 7.23
C LYS A 47 10.51 -16.05 6.56
N SER A 48 10.49 -16.03 5.23
CA SER A 48 10.12 -14.85 4.46
C SER A 48 8.69 -14.97 3.93
N SER A 49 8.09 -13.82 3.65
CA SER A 49 6.83 -13.74 2.95
C SER A 49 6.87 -14.37 1.56
N ASN A 50 5.68 -14.72 1.07
CA ASN A 50 5.50 -15.17 -0.30
C ASN A 50 4.68 -14.15 -1.08
N ILE A 51 5.15 -13.76 -2.26
CA ILE A 51 4.42 -12.87 -3.17
C ILE A 51 3.86 -13.70 -4.32
N LYS A 52 2.54 -13.86 -4.34
CA LYS A 52 1.82 -14.53 -5.42
C LYS A 52 1.35 -13.51 -6.46
N ILE A 53 1.74 -13.73 -7.72
CA ILE A 53 1.32 -12.88 -8.84
C ILE A 53 0.19 -13.57 -9.61
N ILE A 54 -0.91 -12.85 -9.82
CA ILE A 54 -2.00 -13.27 -10.70
C ILE A 54 -2.04 -12.29 -11.87
N ASN A 55 -1.55 -12.75 -13.03
CA ASN A 55 -1.62 -11.97 -14.25
C ASN A 55 -3.03 -12.06 -14.86
N HIS A 56 -3.42 -11.00 -15.57
CA HIS A 56 -4.66 -10.95 -16.34
C HIS A 56 -5.95 -11.25 -15.53
N PHE A 57 -6.02 -10.82 -14.26
CA PHE A 57 -7.25 -10.94 -13.47
C PHE A 57 -8.37 -10.13 -14.10
N HIS A 58 -9.50 -10.77 -14.43
CA HIS A 58 -10.59 -10.12 -15.14
C HIS A 58 -11.33 -9.09 -14.26
N MET A 59 -11.51 -7.89 -14.79
CA MET A 59 -12.24 -6.77 -14.19
C MET A 59 -13.54 -6.54 -14.98
N PRO A 60 -14.61 -7.31 -14.74
CA PRO A 60 -15.81 -7.25 -15.57
C PRO A 60 -16.48 -5.87 -15.59
N GLN A 61 -16.40 -5.12 -14.49
CA GLN A 61 -16.94 -3.76 -14.38
C GLN A 61 -16.29 -2.76 -15.35
N LEU A 62 -15.09 -3.08 -15.82
CA LEU A 62 -14.28 -2.22 -16.68
C LEU A 62 -13.90 -2.90 -18.01
N ASN A 63 -14.37 -4.14 -18.22
CA ASN A 63 -14.07 -5.00 -19.37
C ASN A 63 -12.57 -5.03 -19.74
N ARG A 64 -11.73 -5.25 -18.73
CA ARG A 64 -10.27 -5.30 -18.87
C ARG A 64 -9.67 -6.29 -17.90
N THR A 65 -8.34 -6.39 -17.87
CA THR A 65 -7.64 -7.25 -16.93
C THR A 65 -6.61 -6.47 -16.12
N ARG A 66 -6.27 -6.97 -14.93
CA ARG A 66 -5.22 -6.40 -14.07
C ARG A 66 -4.30 -7.46 -13.48
N THR A 67 -3.04 -7.11 -13.31
CA THR A 67 -2.11 -7.89 -12.51
C THR A 67 -2.35 -7.62 -11.02
N LEU A 68 -2.48 -8.69 -10.25
CA LEU A 68 -2.55 -8.64 -8.79
C LEU A 68 -1.25 -9.18 -8.20
N ARG A 69 -0.78 -8.55 -7.13
CA ARG A 69 0.41 -8.96 -6.38
C ARG A 69 0.03 -9.15 -4.92
N ILE A 70 -0.03 -10.40 -4.50
CA ILE A 70 -0.59 -10.79 -3.21
C ILE A 70 0.56 -11.19 -2.29
N TYR A 71 0.83 -10.34 -1.29
CA TYR A 71 1.74 -10.66 -0.19
C TYR A 71 1.02 -11.56 0.80
N LEU A 72 1.65 -12.70 1.10
CA LEU A 72 1.23 -13.63 2.14
C LEU A 72 2.27 -13.56 3.27
N PRO A 73 1.84 -13.32 4.53
CA PRO A 73 2.73 -13.28 5.68
C PRO A 73 3.60 -14.54 5.79
N PRO A 74 4.75 -14.47 6.48
CA PRO A 74 5.49 -15.68 6.84
C PRO A 74 4.57 -16.71 7.53
N GLU A 75 4.84 -18.00 7.30
CA GLU A 75 4.07 -19.13 7.87
C GLU A 75 2.61 -19.26 7.40
N TYR A 76 2.17 -18.46 6.42
CA TYR A 76 0.80 -18.49 5.90
C TYR A 76 0.32 -19.89 5.47
N ASP A 77 1.18 -20.68 4.82
CA ASP A 77 0.85 -22.04 4.36
C ASP A 77 0.96 -23.11 5.48
N GLU A 78 1.56 -22.77 6.62
CA GLU A 78 1.85 -23.70 7.71
C GLU A 78 0.77 -23.73 8.80
N THR A 79 -0.08 -22.71 8.85
CA THR A 79 -1.12 -22.55 9.88
C THR A 79 -2.50 -22.33 9.25
N ASP A 80 -3.58 -22.66 9.96
CA ASP A 80 -4.96 -22.33 9.53
C ASP A 80 -5.40 -20.92 9.96
N ARG A 81 -4.44 -20.09 10.37
CA ARG A 81 -4.72 -18.72 10.79
C ARG A 81 -5.33 -17.92 9.64
N ARG A 82 -6.30 -17.08 9.98
CA ARG A 82 -6.90 -16.09 9.09
C ARG A 82 -6.36 -14.71 9.37
N TYR A 83 -6.26 -13.89 8.33
CA TYR A 83 -5.57 -12.61 8.37
C TYR A 83 -6.50 -11.47 7.92
N PRO A 84 -6.36 -10.26 8.48
CA PRO A 84 -6.91 -9.07 7.85
C PRO A 84 -6.32 -8.86 6.45
N VAL A 85 -7.01 -8.05 5.64
CA VAL A 85 -6.63 -7.75 4.26
C VAL A 85 -6.54 -6.24 4.05
N LEU A 86 -5.42 -5.79 3.50
CA LEU A 86 -5.23 -4.42 3.03
C LEU A 86 -5.09 -4.43 1.50
N TYR A 87 -6.06 -3.82 0.81
CA TYR A 87 -6.01 -3.60 -0.63
C TYR A 87 -5.12 -2.39 -0.93
N MET A 88 -4.05 -2.57 -1.69
CA MET A 88 -3.10 -1.49 -1.99
C MET A 88 -3.03 -1.16 -3.48
N GLN A 89 -3.11 0.12 -3.81
CA GLN A 89 -3.01 0.64 -5.18
C GLN A 89 -1.55 0.70 -5.67
N ASP A 90 -1.36 0.75 -6.99
CA ASP A 90 -0.04 0.87 -7.64
C ASP A 90 0.94 -0.26 -7.25
N ALA A 91 0.45 -1.50 -7.27
CA ALA A 91 1.18 -2.63 -6.71
C ALA A 91 2.53 -2.94 -7.35
N GLN A 92 2.75 -2.50 -8.58
CA GLN A 92 4.05 -2.61 -9.26
C GLN A 92 5.16 -1.86 -8.50
N ASN A 93 4.81 -0.88 -7.65
CA ASN A 93 5.74 -0.12 -6.82
C ASN A 93 5.87 -0.64 -5.37
N LEU A 94 5.21 -1.75 -4.98
CA LEU A 94 5.18 -2.14 -3.56
C LEU A 94 6.33 -3.04 -3.12
N PHE A 95 6.77 -3.96 -3.97
CA PHE A 95 7.57 -5.10 -3.52
C PHE A 95 8.92 -5.28 -4.21
N SER A 96 9.11 -4.77 -5.43
CA SER A 96 10.30 -5.06 -6.24
C SER A 96 10.70 -3.87 -7.10
N ILE A 97 11.96 -3.45 -7.00
CA ILE A 97 12.54 -2.37 -7.81
C ILE A 97 12.45 -2.70 -9.30
N LYS A 98 12.59 -3.99 -9.67
CA LYS A 98 12.53 -4.45 -11.06
C LYS A 98 11.19 -4.13 -11.73
N ASP A 99 10.11 -4.15 -10.96
CA ASP A 99 8.76 -3.94 -11.47
C ASP A 99 8.28 -2.49 -11.27
N SER A 100 9.05 -1.68 -10.55
CA SER A 100 8.69 -0.30 -10.22
C SER A 100 8.67 0.59 -11.45
N ALA A 101 7.63 1.41 -11.56
CA ALA A 101 7.50 2.42 -12.60
C ALA A 101 8.51 3.58 -12.45
N PHE A 102 9.05 3.80 -11.24
CA PHE A 102 9.89 4.97 -10.93
C PHE A 102 11.26 4.61 -10.37
N GLY A 103 11.62 3.31 -10.35
CA GLY A 103 12.88 2.83 -9.77
C GLY A 103 12.96 2.92 -8.25
N GLN A 104 11.84 3.22 -7.58
CA GLN A 104 11.69 3.26 -6.12
C GLN A 104 10.49 2.42 -5.70
N ILE A 105 10.49 1.91 -4.47
CA ILE A 105 9.40 1.08 -3.95
C ILE A 105 9.05 1.47 -2.52
N TRP A 106 7.85 1.06 -2.11
CA TRP A 106 7.40 1.17 -0.71
C TRP A 106 8.03 0.14 0.22
N ASN A 107 8.66 -0.89 -0.34
CA ASN A 107 9.31 -1.95 0.39
C ASN A 107 8.39 -2.67 1.40
N VAL A 108 7.10 -2.81 1.04
CA VAL A 108 6.05 -3.27 1.96
C VAL A 108 6.35 -4.66 2.52
N ALA A 109 6.85 -5.58 1.70
CA ALA A 109 7.15 -6.94 2.12
C ALA A 109 8.21 -6.97 3.23
N GLU A 110 9.30 -6.22 3.08
CA GLU A 110 10.37 -6.13 4.07
C GLU A 110 9.88 -5.53 5.39
N ILE A 111 9.04 -4.48 5.31
CA ILE A 111 8.47 -3.84 6.50
C ILE A 111 7.56 -4.82 7.25
N LEU A 112 6.71 -5.56 6.53
CA LEU A 112 5.77 -6.50 7.14
C LEU A 112 6.46 -7.76 7.67
N ASP A 113 7.51 -8.25 7.01
CA ASP A 113 8.31 -9.38 7.51
C ASP A 113 9.02 -9.01 8.82
N LYS A 114 9.56 -7.79 8.93
CA LYS A 114 10.09 -7.28 10.21
C LYS A 114 9.03 -7.13 11.29
N ASN A 115 7.82 -6.70 10.91
CA ASN A 115 6.70 -6.63 11.86
C ASN A 115 6.28 -8.02 12.34
N HIS A 116 6.31 -9.03 11.48
CA HIS A 116 6.00 -10.41 11.82
C HIS A 116 6.94 -10.95 12.90
N GLU A 117 8.23 -10.64 12.84
CA GLU A 117 9.21 -11.05 13.87
C GLU A 117 8.88 -10.48 15.27
N ILE A 118 8.23 -9.32 15.33
CA ILE A 118 7.95 -8.59 16.58
C ILE A 118 6.53 -8.86 17.09
N SER A 119 5.56 -8.98 16.19
CA SER A 119 4.13 -9.05 16.52
C SER A 119 3.39 -9.86 15.44
N PRO A 120 3.65 -11.17 15.34
CA PRO A 120 3.05 -12.00 14.29
C PRO A 120 1.53 -11.96 14.36
N GLU A 121 0.91 -11.79 15.53
CA GLU A 121 -0.54 -11.65 15.69
C GLU A 121 -1.16 -10.46 14.94
N LYS A 122 -0.35 -9.51 14.44
CA LYS A 122 -0.75 -8.35 13.65
C LYS A 122 -0.50 -8.47 12.15
N ASP A 123 -0.04 -9.63 11.68
CA ASP A 123 0.15 -9.91 10.26
C ASP A 123 -1.10 -9.62 9.42
N CYS A 124 -0.88 -9.22 8.17
CA CYS A 124 -1.92 -8.83 7.23
C CYS A 124 -1.58 -9.32 5.82
N ILE A 125 -2.58 -9.76 5.07
CA ILE A 125 -2.45 -10.02 3.63
C ILE A 125 -2.50 -8.68 2.91
N ILE A 126 -1.53 -8.42 2.02
CA ILE A 126 -1.62 -7.28 1.11
C ILE A 126 -2.11 -7.77 -0.24
N VAL A 127 -3.25 -7.25 -0.69
CA VAL A 127 -3.73 -7.44 -2.05
C VAL A 127 -3.35 -6.20 -2.85
N GLY A 128 -2.17 -6.26 -3.46
CA GLY A 128 -1.71 -5.23 -4.38
C GLY A 128 -2.43 -5.32 -5.72
N ILE A 129 -2.96 -4.19 -6.19
CA ILE A 129 -3.56 -4.01 -7.51
C ILE A 129 -2.62 -3.12 -8.32
N ASP A 130 -2.02 -3.65 -9.40
CA ASP A 130 -1.21 -2.83 -10.32
C ASP A 130 -2.10 -1.70 -10.87
N ASN A 131 -1.51 -0.62 -11.36
CA ASN A 131 -2.31 0.41 -12.03
C ASN A 131 -2.63 0.06 -13.49
N GLY A 132 -3.53 0.85 -14.10
CA GLY A 132 -3.99 0.63 -15.46
C GLY A 132 -3.10 1.22 -16.53
N GLU A 133 -1.86 1.60 -16.19
CA GLU A 133 -0.95 2.34 -17.06
C GLU A 133 -1.65 3.59 -17.63
N LEU A 134 -1.99 3.57 -18.92
CA LEU A 134 -2.76 4.62 -19.59
C LEU A 134 -4.14 4.87 -18.96
N TYR A 135 -4.74 3.86 -18.34
CA TYR A 135 -6.04 3.96 -17.66
C TYR A 135 -5.94 4.39 -16.20
N ARG A 136 -4.74 4.54 -15.62
CA ARG A 136 -4.56 4.81 -14.19
C ARG A 136 -5.40 6.00 -13.71
N TYR A 137 -5.33 7.14 -14.41
CA TYR A 137 -6.08 8.33 -14.00
C TYR A 137 -7.60 8.16 -14.16
N SER A 138 -8.03 7.40 -15.18
CA SER A 138 -9.44 7.08 -15.41
C SER A 138 -10.00 6.20 -14.30
N GLU A 139 -9.27 5.15 -13.92
CA GLU A 139 -9.65 4.20 -12.87
C GLU A 139 -9.53 4.80 -11.47
N TYR A 140 -8.60 5.72 -11.23
CA TYR A 140 -8.37 6.28 -9.90
C TYR A 140 -9.12 7.58 -9.64
N SER A 141 -10.01 8.01 -10.55
CA SER A 141 -10.94 9.10 -10.27
C SER A 141 -12.35 8.77 -10.76
N PRO A 142 -13.36 8.86 -9.88
CA PRO A 142 -14.76 8.76 -10.30
C PRO A 142 -15.20 9.89 -11.23
N TRP A 143 -14.46 11.01 -11.25
CA TRP A 143 -14.79 12.19 -12.02
C TRP A 143 -13.71 12.49 -13.05
N LYS A 144 -14.13 13.03 -14.19
CA LYS A 144 -13.21 13.62 -15.16
C LYS A 144 -12.72 14.96 -14.63
N SER A 145 -11.45 15.26 -14.86
CA SER A 145 -10.82 16.50 -14.41
C SER A 145 -10.24 17.26 -15.59
N GLU A 146 -10.68 18.50 -15.80
CA GLU A 146 -10.06 19.41 -16.76
C GLU A 146 -8.81 20.08 -16.15
N ILE A 147 -8.80 20.25 -14.83
CA ILE A 147 -7.71 20.92 -14.11
C ILE A 147 -6.39 20.12 -14.15
N VAL A 148 -6.49 18.80 -14.39
CA VAL A 148 -5.33 17.95 -14.64
C VAL A 148 -4.50 18.45 -15.84
N GLY A 149 -5.11 19.08 -16.85
CA GLY A 149 -4.38 19.62 -17.98
C GLY A 149 -3.42 20.74 -17.59
N TYR A 150 -3.76 21.47 -16.53
CA TYR A 150 -2.92 22.52 -15.95
C TYR A 150 -1.80 21.93 -15.09
N TYR A 151 -2.15 21.03 -14.16
CA TYR A 151 -1.18 20.48 -13.20
C TYR A 151 -0.32 19.37 -13.77
N LEU A 152 -0.84 18.56 -14.69
CA LEU A 152 -0.24 17.36 -15.24
C LEU A 152 -0.51 17.27 -16.76
N PRO A 153 0.09 18.14 -17.59
CA PRO A 153 -0.16 18.15 -19.03
C PRO A 153 0.05 16.79 -19.72
N GLN A 154 0.97 15.97 -19.20
CA GLN A 154 1.28 14.64 -19.70
C GLN A 154 0.11 13.65 -19.51
N ALA A 155 -0.74 13.85 -18.51
CA ALA A 155 -1.92 13.01 -18.27
C ALA A 155 -2.95 13.13 -19.40
N LEU A 156 -2.95 14.23 -20.16
CA LEU A 156 -3.84 14.46 -21.29
C LEU A 156 -3.51 13.60 -22.53
N SER A 157 -2.35 12.95 -22.55
CA SER A 157 -1.95 12.06 -23.66
C SER A 157 -2.91 10.88 -23.89
N THR A 158 -3.84 10.64 -22.96
CA THR A 158 -4.83 9.56 -22.98
C THR A 158 -6.27 10.04 -23.19
N GLY A 159 -6.48 11.35 -23.43
CA GLY A 159 -7.80 11.98 -23.49
C GLY A 159 -8.11 12.81 -22.24
N MET A 160 -9.40 13.06 -21.95
CA MET A 160 -9.81 13.71 -20.70
C MET A 160 -9.82 12.68 -19.57
N PRO A 161 -8.83 12.70 -18.65
CA PRO A 161 -8.63 11.60 -17.73
C PRO A 161 -9.64 11.64 -16.57
N GLY A 162 -9.93 10.46 -16.01
CA GLY A 162 -10.94 10.27 -14.96
C GLY A 162 -12.25 9.69 -15.47
N GLY A 163 -13.20 9.44 -14.55
CA GLY A 163 -14.57 9.04 -14.87
C GLY A 163 -14.87 7.55 -14.80
N GLU A 164 -13.89 6.70 -14.48
CA GLU A 164 -14.09 5.25 -14.34
C GLU A 164 -13.96 4.75 -12.88
N GLY A 165 -13.68 5.66 -11.94
CA GLY A 165 -13.40 5.31 -10.55
C GLY A 165 -14.53 4.57 -9.82
N PHE A 166 -15.80 4.86 -10.11
CA PHE A 166 -16.89 4.09 -9.51
C PHE A 166 -16.94 2.65 -10.01
N GLN A 167 -16.69 2.41 -11.30
CA GLN A 167 -16.57 1.06 -11.85
C GLN A 167 -15.34 0.33 -11.30
N TYR A 168 -14.24 1.04 -11.07
CA TYR A 168 -13.04 0.48 -10.42
C TYR A 168 -13.31 0.07 -8.97
N ILE A 169 -13.97 0.93 -8.20
CA ILE A 169 -14.41 0.62 -6.82
C ILE A 169 -15.35 -0.59 -6.82
N ASP A 170 -16.34 -0.61 -7.71
CA ASP A 170 -17.25 -1.74 -7.87
C ASP A 170 -16.51 -3.04 -8.22
N PHE A 171 -15.46 -2.97 -9.04
CA PHE A 171 -14.59 -4.12 -9.30
C PHE A 171 -13.93 -4.63 -8.01
N ILE A 172 -13.37 -3.74 -7.19
CA ILE A 172 -12.74 -4.14 -5.93
C ILE A 172 -13.77 -4.83 -5.03
N VAL A 173 -14.94 -4.20 -4.84
CA VAL A 173 -15.96 -4.65 -3.88
C VAL A 173 -16.69 -5.90 -4.35
N LYS A 174 -17.10 -5.95 -5.62
CA LYS A 174 -18.01 -6.98 -6.15
C LYS A 174 -17.30 -8.15 -6.83
N THR A 175 -16.05 -7.99 -7.23
CA THR A 175 -15.28 -9.03 -7.94
C THR A 175 -14.05 -9.44 -7.15
N LEU A 176 -13.16 -8.49 -6.86
CA LEU A 176 -11.86 -8.80 -6.29
C LEU A 176 -11.97 -9.31 -4.85
N LYS A 177 -12.65 -8.57 -3.96
CA LYS A 177 -12.79 -8.98 -2.56
C LYS A 177 -13.42 -10.37 -2.40
N PRO A 178 -14.56 -10.69 -3.06
CA PRO A 178 -15.12 -12.04 -3.03
C PRO A 178 -14.15 -13.12 -3.51
N TYR A 179 -13.38 -12.86 -4.57
CA TYR A 179 -12.35 -13.79 -5.04
C TYR A 179 -11.26 -13.99 -3.98
N ILE A 180 -10.77 -12.93 -3.35
CA ILE A 180 -9.74 -13.02 -2.32
C ILE A 180 -10.27 -13.80 -1.10
N ASP A 181 -11.47 -13.49 -0.62
CA ASP A 181 -12.07 -14.16 0.55
C ASP A 181 -12.34 -15.65 0.32
N LEU A 182 -12.62 -16.04 -0.93
CA LEU A 182 -12.84 -17.44 -1.30
C LEU A 182 -11.53 -18.24 -1.43
N ASN A 183 -10.45 -17.60 -1.88
CA ASN A 183 -9.21 -18.28 -2.28
C ASN A 183 -8.05 -18.12 -1.27
N PHE A 184 -8.21 -17.27 -0.26
CA PHE A 184 -7.19 -16.99 0.75
C PHE A 184 -7.77 -17.05 2.17
N LYS A 185 -6.90 -17.23 3.17
CA LYS A 185 -7.25 -17.33 4.59
C LYS A 185 -7.53 -15.94 5.16
N THR A 186 -8.63 -15.32 4.75
CA THR A 186 -9.00 -13.97 5.20
C THR A 186 -9.91 -14.00 6.42
N LEU A 187 -9.82 -12.95 7.23
CA LEU A 187 -10.89 -12.44 8.08
C LEU A 187 -11.73 -11.52 7.20
N SER A 188 -12.84 -12.04 6.66
CA SER A 188 -13.57 -11.42 5.55
C SER A 188 -14.50 -10.28 5.97
N ASP A 189 -14.68 -10.06 7.27
CA ASP A 189 -15.54 -9.01 7.79
C ASP A 189 -14.91 -7.61 7.61
N ARG A 190 -15.78 -6.61 7.78
CA ARG A 190 -15.45 -5.20 7.63
C ARG A 190 -14.31 -4.75 8.53
N GLU A 191 -14.30 -5.19 9.79
CA GLU A 191 -13.31 -4.75 10.79
C GLU A 191 -11.90 -5.24 10.48
N HIS A 192 -11.74 -6.16 9.53
CA HIS A 192 -10.46 -6.69 9.10
C HIS A 192 -10.11 -6.32 7.65
N THR A 193 -10.90 -5.45 7.03
CA THR A 193 -10.72 -5.03 5.63
C THR A 193 -10.35 -3.55 5.53
N GLY A 194 -9.24 -3.25 4.87
CA GLY A 194 -8.76 -1.89 4.60
C GLY A 194 -8.39 -1.64 3.15
N ILE A 195 -8.29 -0.36 2.78
CA ILE A 195 -7.84 0.07 1.45
C ILE A 195 -6.83 1.22 1.56
N CYS A 196 -5.81 1.21 0.71
CA CYS A 196 -4.69 2.14 0.81
C CYS A 196 -4.05 2.48 -0.54
N GLY A 197 -3.53 3.70 -0.69
CA GLY A 197 -2.71 4.10 -1.83
C GLY A 197 -2.10 5.49 -1.66
N SER A 198 -1.25 5.89 -2.60
CA SER A 198 -0.70 7.26 -2.68
C SER A 198 -1.18 8.03 -3.89
N SER A 199 -1.10 9.36 -3.85
CA SER A 199 -1.44 10.22 -4.99
C SER A 199 -2.88 9.95 -5.47
N MET A 200 -3.08 9.64 -6.75
CA MET A 200 -4.37 9.19 -7.28
C MET A 200 -4.88 7.91 -6.60
N GLY A 201 -3.98 7.00 -6.24
CA GLY A 201 -4.30 5.79 -5.47
C GLY A 201 -4.85 6.11 -4.07
N GLY A 202 -4.39 7.20 -3.45
CA GLY A 202 -4.92 7.70 -2.18
C GLY A 202 -6.32 8.31 -2.34
N LEU A 203 -6.53 9.08 -3.42
CA LEU A 203 -7.84 9.63 -3.78
C LEU A 203 -8.89 8.53 -3.95
N ILE A 204 -8.60 7.51 -4.77
CA ILE A 204 -9.56 6.43 -5.02
C ILE A 204 -9.79 5.56 -3.79
N SER A 205 -8.76 5.36 -2.95
CA SER A 205 -8.88 4.61 -1.69
C SER A 205 -9.80 5.32 -0.70
N LEU A 206 -9.69 6.65 -0.58
CA LEU A 206 -10.62 7.44 0.24
C LEU A 206 -12.05 7.35 -0.32
N CYS A 207 -12.23 7.53 -1.64
CA CYS A 207 -13.54 7.43 -2.27
C CYS A 207 -14.19 6.07 -2.04
N ALA A 208 -13.42 4.98 -2.18
CA ALA A 208 -13.88 3.61 -1.93
C ALA A 208 -14.32 3.42 -0.48
N GLY A 209 -13.46 3.80 0.49
CA GLY A 209 -13.75 3.59 1.90
C GLY A 209 -14.93 4.42 2.41
N ILE A 210 -15.09 5.65 1.93
CA ILE A 210 -16.23 6.52 2.31
C ILE A 210 -17.55 6.07 1.65
N THR A 211 -17.50 5.53 0.43
CA THR A 211 -18.70 5.04 -0.27
C THR A 211 -19.13 3.65 0.21
N HIS A 212 -18.17 2.80 0.56
CA HIS A 212 -18.40 1.42 1.03
C HIS A 212 -17.94 1.25 2.48
N GLN A 213 -18.48 2.10 3.36
CA GLN A 213 -18.24 2.01 4.80
C GLN A 213 -18.73 0.69 5.38
N ASP A 214 -19.61 -0.06 4.71
CA ASP A 214 -20.04 -1.40 5.09
C ASP A 214 -18.98 -2.49 4.81
N ILE A 215 -18.03 -2.21 3.90
CA ILE A 215 -16.98 -3.14 3.48
C ILE A 215 -15.63 -2.78 4.09
N PHE A 216 -15.28 -1.50 4.12
CA PHE A 216 -13.99 -1.02 4.59
C PHE A 216 -14.15 -0.35 5.96
N SER A 217 -13.32 -0.75 6.93
CA SER A 217 -13.18 -0.06 8.22
C SER A 217 -11.92 0.79 8.29
N LYS A 218 -11.01 0.67 7.31
CA LYS A 218 -9.65 1.21 7.36
C LYS A 218 -9.27 1.87 6.04
N ILE A 219 -8.74 3.09 6.10
CA ILE A 219 -8.28 3.85 4.93
C ILE A 219 -6.86 4.37 5.19
N GLY A 220 -5.95 4.16 4.23
CA GLY A 220 -4.64 4.83 4.18
C GLY A 220 -4.52 5.67 2.90
N ALA A 221 -4.40 6.99 3.03
CA ALA A 221 -4.29 7.91 1.89
C ALA A 221 -3.03 8.77 2.02
N PHE A 222 -2.02 8.47 1.19
CA PHE A 222 -0.71 9.11 1.24
C PHE A 222 -0.57 10.15 0.15
N SER A 223 -0.05 11.34 0.45
CA SER A 223 0.23 12.40 -0.53
C SER A 223 -0.86 12.51 -1.60
N SER A 224 -2.13 12.49 -1.18
CA SER A 224 -3.24 12.19 -2.08
C SER A 224 -3.49 13.35 -3.04
N ALA A 225 -3.70 13.03 -4.31
CA ALA A 225 -3.86 14.02 -5.38
C ALA A 225 -5.28 14.63 -5.40
N PHE A 226 -5.76 15.08 -4.24
CA PHE A 226 -7.13 15.58 -4.08
C PHE A 226 -7.44 16.77 -4.99
N TYR A 227 -6.45 17.59 -5.34
CA TYR A 227 -6.58 18.66 -6.33
C TYR A 227 -7.12 18.21 -7.69
N PHE A 228 -7.06 16.91 -8.00
CA PHE A 228 -7.63 16.34 -9.22
C PHE A 228 -9.15 16.54 -9.29
N ALA A 229 -9.86 16.40 -8.16
CA ALA A 229 -11.32 16.48 -8.11
C ALA A 229 -11.83 16.92 -6.72
N GLU A 230 -11.16 17.91 -6.11
CA GLU A 230 -11.33 18.26 -4.69
C GLU A 230 -12.79 18.50 -4.30
N ASP A 231 -13.48 19.38 -5.02
CA ASP A 231 -14.89 19.70 -4.77
C ASP A 231 -15.78 18.46 -4.81
N GLU A 232 -15.51 17.54 -5.73
CA GLU A 232 -16.30 16.33 -5.89
C GLU A 232 -16.00 15.30 -4.80
N VAL A 233 -14.75 15.19 -4.35
CA VAL A 233 -14.38 14.38 -3.18
C VAL A 233 -15.08 14.93 -1.92
N ILE A 234 -15.08 16.25 -1.72
CA ILE A 234 -15.78 16.88 -0.59
C ILE A 234 -17.28 16.61 -0.66
N LYS A 235 -17.90 16.78 -1.84
CA LYS A 235 -19.32 16.44 -2.04
C LYS A 235 -19.61 14.96 -1.76
N LEU A 236 -18.72 14.05 -2.16
CA LEU A 236 -18.85 12.61 -1.88
C LEU A 236 -18.81 12.33 -0.38
N ILE A 237 -17.89 12.97 0.36
CA ILE A 237 -17.79 12.85 1.83
C ILE A 237 -19.09 13.34 2.47
N LYS A 238 -19.55 14.55 2.12
CA LYS A 238 -20.78 15.15 2.65
C LYS A 238 -22.03 14.32 2.33
N LYS A 239 -22.09 13.75 1.13
CA LYS A 239 -23.22 12.92 0.68
C LYS A 239 -23.33 11.61 1.47
N ASN A 240 -22.21 10.92 1.69
CA ASN A 240 -22.23 9.62 2.37
C ASN A 240 -22.25 9.77 3.89
N GLY A 241 -21.70 10.87 4.41
CA GLY A 241 -21.59 11.15 5.84
C GLY A 241 -20.76 10.10 6.58
N LYS A 242 -20.72 10.19 7.91
CA LYS A 242 -20.26 9.07 8.75
C LYS A 242 -21.46 8.17 9.07
N ASN A 243 -21.40 6.90 8.67
CA ASN A 243 -22.40 5.91 9.03
C ASN A 243 -21.82 4.69 9.79
N GLN A 244 -20.50 4.51 9.76
CA GLN A 244 -19.78 3.52 10.55
C GLN A 244 -18.52 4.12 11.17
N SER A 245 -18.01 3.51 12.24
CA SER A 245 -16.71 3.90 12.81
C SER A 245 -15.55 3.42 11.92
N MET A 246 -14.52 4.24 11.73
CA MET A 246 -13.41 3.92 10.82
C MET A 246 -12.06 4.38 11.38
N SER A 247 -10.97 3.75 10.93
CA SER A 247 -9.62 4.29 11.07
C SER A 247 -9.17 4.87 9.73
N ILE A 248 -9.05 6.19 9.66
CA ILE A 248 -8.64 6.93 8.46
C ILE A 248 -7.29 7.57 8.72
N TYR A 249 -6.30 7.21 7.92
CA TYR A 249 -4.99 7.84 7.88
C TYR A 249 -4.87 8.69 6.62
N LEU A 250 -4.46 9.94 6.81
CA LEU A 250 -4.11 10.88 5.75
C LEU A 250 -2.68 11.38 5.98
N ASP A 251 -1.89 11.51 4.93
CA ASP A 251 -0.64 12.27 5.01
C ASP A 251 -0.40 13.17 3.81
N VAL A 252 0.54 14.11 3.99
CA VAL A 252 1.06 14.97 2.95
C VAL A 252 2.47 15.48 3.33
N GLY A 253 3.40 15.49 2.37
CA GLY A 253 4.69 16.15 2.51
C GLY A 253 4.59 17.67 2.35
N THR A 254 5.55 18.42 2.86
CA THR A 254 5.58 19.90 2.66
C THR A 254 6.31 20.34 1.39
N GLN A 255 6.93 19.41 0.65
CA GLN A 255 7.65 19.67 -0.61
C GLN A 255 7.05 18.87 -1.78
N GLU A 256 5.77 18.52 -1.68
CA GLU A 256 5.04 17.77 -2.70
C GLU A 256 4.96 18.54 -4.01
N THR A 257 5.18 17.86 -5.13
CA THR A 257 4.89 18.44 -6.43
C THR A 257 4.66 17.35 -7.45
N SER A 258 3.71 17.59 -8.35
CA SER A 258 3.53 16.76 -9.55
C SER A 258 3.93 17.52 -10.81
N ASN A 259 4.34 18.78 -10.67
CA ASN A 259 4.84 19.61 -11.75
C ASN A 259 5.77 20.70 -11.20
N HIS A 260 7.06 20.48 -11.36
CA HIS A 260 8.11 21.40 -10.90
C HIS A 260 8.06 22.78 -11.57
N ALA A 261 7.31 22.96 -12.67
CA ALA A 261 7.11 24.27 -13.28
C ALA A 261 6.15 25.17 -12.49
N ILE A 262 5.39 24.60 -11.53
CA ILE A 262 4.45 25.33 -10.69
C ILE A 262 5.07 25.48 -9.30
N SER A 263 5.52 26.70 -8.97
CA SER A 263 6.28 26.97 -7.74
C SER A 263 5.47 26.75 -6.46
N ASN A 264 4.16 26.98 -6.49
CA ASN A 264 3.27 26.82 -5.34
C ASN A 264 2.54 25.47 -5.30
N PHE A 265 2.95 24.47 -6.11
CA PHE A 265 2.34 23.13 -6.07
C PHE A 265 2.37 22.49 -4.66
N PRO A 266 3.43 22.63 -3.83
CA PRO A 266 3.41 22.09 -2.47
C PRO A 266 2.23 22.60 -1.63
N GLU A 267 1.87 23.87 -1.77
CA GLU A 267 0.72 24.45 -1.06
C GLU A 267 -0.60 23.85 -1.55
N VAL A 268 -0.71 23.54 -2.84
CA VAL A 268 -1.91 22.88 -3.40
C VAL A 268 -2.13 21.52 -2.73
N TYR A 269 -1.10 20.67 -2.66
CA TYR A 269 -1.19 19.37 -1.97
C TYR A 269 -1.60 19.53 -0.50
N VAL A 270 -0.92 20.41 0.24
CA VAL A 270 -1.17 20.60 1.67
C VAL A 270 -2.58 21.13 1.92
N ASN A 271 -3.02 22.12 1.14
CA ASN A 271 -4.33 22.75 1.32
C ASN A 271 -5.46 21.79 0.96
N CYS A 272 -5.36 21.07 -0.16
CA CYS A 272 -6.38 20.08 -0.52
C CYS A 272 -6.47 18.97 0.55
N SER A 273 -5.35 18.45 1.06
CA SER A 273 -5.36 17.45 2.13
C SER A 273 -6.01 17.96 3.42
N LYS A 274 -5.80 19.23 3.78
CA LYS A 274 -6.47 19.87 4.93
C LYS A 274 -7.97 20.05 4.70
N ASN A 275 -8.38 20.45 3.50
CA ASN A 275 -9.79 20.61 3.16
C ASN A 275 -10.53 19.27 3.21
N ILE A 276 -9.90 18.18 2.76
CA ILE A 276 -10.45 16.82 2.91
C ILE A 276 -10.55 16.40 4.38
N LEU A 277 -9.51 16.66 5.19
CA LEU A 277 -9.58 16.41 6.64
C LEU A 277 -10.76 17.16 7.28
N HIS A 278 -10.91 18.44 6.99
CA HIS A 278 -12.03 19.25 7.49
C HIS A 278 -13.37 18.68 7.05
N ALA A 279 -13.52 18.27 5.79
CA ALA A 279 -14.75 17.66 5.29
C ALA A 279 -15.10 16.35 6.04
N LEU A 280 -14.11 15.53 6.39
CA LEU A 280 -14.32 14.32 7.21
C LEU A 280 -14.76 14.68 8.64
N GLN A 281 -14.16 15.70 9.24
CA GLN A 281 -14.55 16.18 10.57
C GLN A 281 -15.97 16.76 10.56
N GLU A 282 -16.33 17.54 9.53
CA GLU A 282 -17.67 18.12 9.36
C GLU A 282 -18.79 17.06 9.32
N VAL A 283 -18.51 15.88 8.75
CA VAL A 283 -19.49 14.77 8.71
C VAL A 283 -19.46 13.86 9.93
N GLY A 284 -18.62 14.16 10.93
CA GLY A 284 -18.66 13.53 12.25
C GLY A 284 -17.57 12.51 12.55
N PHE A 285 -16.56 12.32 11.69
CA PHE A 285 -15.37 11.54 12.06
C PHE A 285 -14.56 12.27 13.12
N GLN A 286 -14.22 11.55 14.20
CA GLN A 286 -13.56 12.12 15.38
C GLN A 286 -12.03 11.99 15.29
N ASP A 287 -11.29 12.73 16.12
CA ASP A 287 -9.81 12.62 16.18
C ASP A 287 -9.33 11.21 16.58
N SER A 288 -10.16 10.42 17.26
CA SER A 288 -9.86 9.01 17.55
C SER A 288 -9.91 8.11 16.30
N GLU A 289 -10.54 8.57 15.23
CA GLU A 289 -10.72 7.88 13.94
C GLU A 289 -9.79 8.45 12.87
N LEU A 290 -9.40 9.72 12.99
CA LEU A 290 -8.60 10.45 12.02
C LEU A 290 -7.16 10.60 12.49
N LYS A 291 -6.20 10.21 11.66
CA LYS A 291 -4.80 10.59 11.82
C LYS A 291 -4.33 11.34 10.59
N PHE A 292 -3.94 12.59 10.79
CA PHE A 292 -3.36 13.42 9.74
C PHE A 292 -1.89 13.71 10.05
N VAL A 293 -1.01 13.40 9.10
CA VAL A 293 0.44 13.62 9.23
C VAL A 293 0.91 14.61 8.17
N ILE A 294 1.58 15.68 8.63
CA ILE A 294 2.32 16.58 7.74
C ILE A 294 3.80 16.24 7.87
N ASP A 295 4.38 15.71 6.80
CA ASP A 295 5.79 15.34 6.77
C ASP A 295 6.66 16.51 6.30
N LYS A 296 7.38 17.11 7.26
CA LYS A 296 8.20 18.29 7.00
C LYS A 296 9.40 17.90 6.13
N GLY A 297 9.43 18.45 4.93
CA GLY A 297 10.45 18.17 3.92
C GLY A 297 10.12 17.00 3.01
N GLY A 298 9.07 16.23 3.31
CA GLY A 298 8.63 15.11 2.49
C GLY A 298 8.24 15.52 1.07
N ILE A 299 8.57 14.67 0.10
CA ILE A 299 8.33 14.84 -1.34
C ILE A 299 7.45 13.71 -1.91
N HIS A 300 7.06 13.86 -3.19
CA HIS A 300 6.08 13.01 -3.85
C HIS A 300 6.69 11.72 -4.43
N ASN A 301 7.14 10.78 -3.60
CA ASN A 301 7.76 9.53 -4.07
C ASN A 301 7.57 8.32 -3.13
N GLU A 302 7.90 7.14 -3.64
CA GLU A 302 7.80 5.87 -2.93
C GLU A 302 8.69 5.78 -1.70
N THR A 303 9.88 6.38 -1.73
CA THR A 303 10.83 6.32 -0.60
C THR A 303 10.32 7.06 0.63
N ASP A 304 9.63 8.19 0.44
CA ASP A 304 9.04 8.93 1.55
C ASP A 304 7.75 8.26 2.04
N TRP A 305 6.99 7.63 1.14
CA TRP A 305 5.85 6.81 1.54
C TRP A 305 6.27 5.56 2.31
N GLU A 306 7.37 4.90 1.95
CA GLU A 306 7.98 3.78 2.69
C GLU A 306 8.21 4.16 4.16
N LYS A 307 8.78 5.34 4.44
CA LYS A 307 9.06 5.80 5.81
C LYS A 307 7.79 5.99 6.64
N ARG A 308 6.69 6.42 6.01
CA ARG A 308 5.42 6.72 6.67
C ARG A 308 4.48 5.51 6.75
N PHE A 309 4.68 4.50 5.91
CA PHE A 309 3.87 3.29 5.86
C PHE A 309 3.73 2.58 7.22
N PRO A 310 4.80 2.34 8.01
CA PRO A 310 4.66 1.72 9.33
C PRO A 310 3.74 2.49 10.29
N ILE A 311 3.80 3.83 10.25
CA ILE A 311 2.98 4.71 11.10
C ILE A 311 1.50 4.57 10.75
N MET A 312 1.19 4.54 9.45
CA MET A 312 -0.15 4.31 8.94
C MET A 312 -0.64 2.91 9.31
N PHE A 313 0.15 1.87 9.01
CA PHE A 313 -0.22 0.48 9.22
C PHE A 313 -0.56 0.21 10.68
N GLN A 314 0.29 0.67 11.61
CA GLN A 314 0.03 0.59 13.05
C GLN A 314 -1.23 1.36 13.48
N TRP A 315 -1.50 2.51 12.87
CA TRP A 315 -2.68 3.30 13.18
C TRP A 315 -3.96 2.61 12.75
N ILE A 316 -4.04 2.14 11.51
CA ILE A 316 -5.29 1.59 10.97
C ILE A 316 -5.63 0.23 11.58
N PHE A 317 -4.62 -0.55 12.01
CA PHE A 317 -4.79 -1.85 12.68
C PHE A 317 -4.61 -1.78 14.20
N LYS A 318 -4.69 -0.59 14.80
CA LYS A 318 -4.74 -0.48 16.27
C LYS A 318 -5.93 -1.27 16.80
N LYS A 319 -5.76 -1.95 17.93
CA LYS A 319 -6.89 -2.53 18.65
C LYS A 319 -7.77 -1.38 19.15
N THR A 320 -9.05 -1.43 18.82
CA THR A 320 -10.07 -0.65 19.49
C THR A 320 -10.41 -1.40 20.78
N ASP A 321 -10.09 -0.79 21.92
CA ASP A 321 -10.43 -1.29 23.26
C ASP A 321 -11.94 -1.32 23.51
#